data_AF-A0A3D9S851-F1
#
_entry.id   AF-A0A3D9S851-F1
#
_cell.length_a   1.000
_cell.length_b   1.000
_cell.length_c   1.000
_cell.angle_alpha   90.00
_cell.angle_beta   90.00
_cell.angle_gamma   90.00
#
_symmetry.space_group_name_H-M   'P 1'
#
loop_
_entity.id
_entity.type
_entity.pdbx_description
1 polymer ?
#
loop_
_entity_poly.entity_id
_entity_poly.type
_entity_poly.pdbx_seq_one_letter_code
_entity_poly.pdbx_strand_id
1 'polypeptide(L)' 'MTLVDVSQISAALFIVGAVFIMLFFSLLSLGILKMFQQRFRAGIYSFVGAVVSGVTFGIILERWFV' A
#
# COMPACT_ATOMS: atom_id res chain seq x y z
N MET A 1 -4.90 21.82 -16.96
CA MET A 1 -5.14 20.47 -16.41
C MET A 1 -5.91 19.68 -17.43
N THR A 2 -5.31 18.63 -17.99
CA THR A 2 -6.03 17.68 -18.84
C THR A 2 -6.78 16.71 -17.94
N LEU A 3 -8.08 16.53 -18.19
CA LEU A 3 -8.89 15.52 -17.51
C LEU A 3 -8.38 14.15 -17.95
N VAL A 4 -7.85 13.38 -17.01
CA VAL A 4 -7.50 11.98 -17.24
C VAL A 4 -8.77 11.17 -17.08
N ASP A 5 -9.26 10.61 -18.20
CA ASP A 5 -10.42 9.74 -18.17
C ASP A 5 -10.04 8.38 -17.57
N VAL A 6 -10.75 8.01 -16.52
CA VAL A 6 -10.59 6.74 -15.77
C VAL A 6 -11.83 5.85 -15.92
N SER A 7 -12.76 6.18 -16.82
CA SER A 7 -13.96 5.41 -17.13
C SER A 7 -13.68 3.94 -17.50
N GLN A 8 -12.48 3.68 -18.05
CA GLN A 8 -12.02 2.35 -18.44
C GLN A 8 -11.50 1.50 -17.25
N ILE A 9 -11.30 2.10 -16.08
CA ILE A 9 -10.78 1.42 -14.90
C ILE A 9 -11.95 0.79 -14.15
N SER A 10 -11.87 -0.52 -13.91
CA SER A 10 -12.83 -1.22 -13.04
C SER A 10 -12.84 -0.58 -11.65
N ALA A 11 -14.04 -0.32 -11.11
CA ALA A 11 -14.22 0.18 -9.76
C ALA A 11 -13.49 -0.70 -8.72
N ALA A 12 -13.43 -2.01 -8.96
CA ALA A 12 -12.68 -2.93 -8.10
C ALA A 12 -11.18 -2.63 -8.09
N LEU A 13 -10.57 -2.39 -9.26
CA LEU A 13 -9.14 -2.06 -9.36
C LEU A 13 -8.83 -0.75 -8.64
N PHE A 14 -9.70 0.26 -8.82
CA PHE A 14 -9.55 1.54 -8.15
C PHE A 14 -9.59 1.40 -6.62
N ILE A 15 -10.59 0.68 -6.09
CA ILE A 15 -10.73 0.46 -4.65
C ILE A 15 -9.53 -0.29 -4.08
N VAL A 16 -9.09 -1.37 -4.74
CA VAL A 16 -7.93 -2.16 -4.31
C VAL A 16 -6.67 -1.29 -4.29
N GLY A 17 -6.45 -0.49 -5.33
CA GLY A 17 -5.34 0.46 -5.40
C GLY A 17 -5.40 1.52 -4.30
N ALA A 18 -6.56 2.13 -4.07
CA ALA A 18 -6.75 3.13 -3.02
C ALA A 18 -6.47 2.56 -1.62
N VAL A 19 -7.01 1.38 -1.31
CA VAL A 19 -6.78 0.69 -0.04
C VAL A 19 -5.29 0.33 0.12
N PHE A 20 -4.65 -0.15 -0.94
CA PHE A 20 -3.23 -0.46 -0.94
C PHE A 20 -2.38 0.78 -0.61
N ILE A 21 -2.62 1.92 -1.28
CA ILE A 21 -1.89 3.16 -1.04
C ILE A 21 -2.07 3.61 0.41
N MET A 22 -3.32 3.65 0.91
CA MET A 22 -3.60 4.06 2.28
C MET A 22 -2.87 3.17 3.29
N LEU A 23 -2.92 1.84 3.09
CA LEU A 23 -2.32 0.90 4.02
C LEU A 23 -0.79 0.90 3.95
N PHE A 24 -0.21 0.86 2.75
CA PHE A 24 1.23 0.79 2.53
C PHE A 24 1.95 2.05 3.05
N PHE A 25 1.47 3.24 2.66
CA PHE A 25 2.09 4.48 3.11
C PHE A 25 1.87 4.76 4.59
N SER A 26 0.73 4.34 5.16
CA SER A 26 0.52 4.43 6.60
C SER A 26 1.52 3.58 7.37
N LEU A 27 1.75 2.33 6.93
CA LEU A 27 2.73 1.43 7.56
C LEU A 27 4.16 1.96 7.45
N LEU A 28 4.55 2.48 6.28
CA LEU A 28 5.86 3.11 6.11
C LEU A 28 6.03 4.33 7.02
N SER A 29 5.06 5.25 7.02
CA SER A 29 5.10 6.45 7.86
C SER A 29 5.20 6.10 9.35
N LEU A 30 4.39 5.14 9.82
CA LEU A 30 4.45 4.63 11.18
C LEU A 30 5.78 3.94 11.49
N GLY A 31 6.31 3.15 10.56
CA GLY A 31 7.61 2.50 10.70
C GLY A 31 8.73 3.52 10.93
N ILE A 32 8.78 4.55 10.10
CA ILE A 32 9.74 5.66 10.22
C ILE A 32 9.56 6.38 11.57
N LEU A 33 8.33 6.75 11.93
CA LEU A 33 8.05 7.42 13.21
C LEU A 33 8.53 6.59 14.41
N LYS A 34 8.32 5.26 14.40
CA LYS A 34 8.76 4.37 15.48
C LYS A 34 10.28 4.24 15.56
N MET A 35 10.99 4.32 14.43
CA MET A 35 12.45 4.34 14.42
C MET A 35 13.01 5.59 15.08
N PHE A 36 12.43 6.77 14.79
CA PHE A 36 12.81 8.02 15.47
C PHE A 36 12.51 7.99 16.98
N GLN A 37 11.48 7.26 17.41
CA GLN A 37 11.17 7.04 18.83
C GLN A 37 12.10 6.01 19.51
N GLN A 38 13.17 5.54 18.87
CA GLN A 38 14.05 4.45 19.32
C GLN A 38 13.32 3.12 19.58
N ARG A 39 12.08 2.98 19.09
CA ARG A 39 11.28 1.75 19.20
C ARG A 39 11.52 0.85 17.98
N PHE A 40 12.77 0.43 17.78
CA PHE A 40 13.22 -0.29 16.59
C PHE A 40 12.40 -1.53 16.27
N ARG A 41 12.10 -2.38 17.27
CA ARG A 41 11.28 -3.59 17.07
C ARG A 41 9.90 -3.27 16.48
N ALA A 42 9.24 -2.27 17.04
CA ALA A 42 7.94 -1.82 16.56
C ALA A 42 8.01 -1.23 15.15
N GLY A 43 9.08 -0.47 14.84
CA GLY A 43 9.31 0.04 13.49
C GLY A 43 9.50 -1.09 12.47
N ILE A 44 10.28 -2.12 12.82
CA ILE A 44 10.52 -3.28 11.94
C ILE A 44 9.21 -3.99 11.61
N TYR A 45 8.33 -4.20 12.58
CA TYR A 45 7.02 -4.81 12.31
C TYR A 45 6.20 -4.02 11.28
N SER A 46 6.22 -2.68 11.34
CA SER A 46 5.55 -1.85 10.34
C SER A 46 6.18 -1.98 8.95
N PHE A 47 7.51 -2.04 8.85
CA PHE A 47 8.20 -2.25 7.57
C PHE A 47 7.91 -3.63 6.97
N VAL A 48 7.94 -4.68 7.80
CA VAL A 48 7.55 -6.03 7.38
C VAL A 48 6.10 -6.02 6.90
N GLY A 49 5.20 -5.34 7.62
CA GLY A 49 3.81 -5.15 7.19
C GLY A 49 3.71 -4.48 5.82
N ALA A 50 4.49 -3.42 5.57
CA ALA A 50 4.50 -2.74 4.28
C ALA A 50 4.97 -3.68 3.15
N VAL A 51 6.04 -4.47 3.38
CA VAL A 51 6.51 -5.47 2.40
C VAL A 51 5.42 -6.51 2.11
N VAL A 52 4.81 -7.09 3.15
CA VAL A 52 3.72 -8.06 3.01
C VAL A 52 2.55 -7.47 2.21
N SER A 53 2.22 -6.19 2.46
CA SER A 53 1.15 -5.48 1.75
C SER A 53 1.47 -5.31 0.26
N GLY A 54 2.73 -4.98 -0.07
CA GLY A 54 3.20 -4.90 -1.45
C GLY A 54 3.12 -6.23 -2.19
N VAL A 55 3.60 -7.31 -1.55
CA VAL A 55 3.53 -8.67 -2.12
C VAL A 55 2.07 -9.10 -2.33
N THR A 56 1.22 -8.89 -1.32
CA THR A 56 -0.21 -9.22 -1.39
C THR A 56 -0.91 -8.46 -2.51
N PHE A 57 -0.63 -7.17 -2.67
CA PHE A 57 -1.17 -6.36 -3.75
C PHE A 57 -0.71 -6.86 -5.13
N GLY A 58 0.56 -7.23 -5.28
CA GLY A 58 1.07 -7.84 -6.52
C GLY A 58 0.32 -9.12 -6.89
N ILE A 59 0.10 -10.02 -5.92
CA ILE A 59 -0.66 -11.27 -6.11
C ILE A 59 -2.11 -10.97 -6.52
N ILE A 60 -2.74 -9.97 -5.90
CA ILE A 60 -4.12 -9.57 -6.24
C ILE A 60 -4.19 -9.07 -7.69
N LEU A 61 -3.23 -8.24 -8.11
CA LEU A 61 -3.18 -7.74 -9.48
C LEU A 61 -2.99 -8.89 -10.49
N GLU A 62 -2.01 -9.77 -10.25
CA GLU A 62 -1.73 -10.91 -11.13
C GLU A 62 -2.91 -11.88 -11.24
N ARG A 63 -3.66 -12.09 -10.15
CA ARG A 63 -4.73 -13.09 -10.13
C ARG A 63 -6.06 -12.59 -10.71
N TRP A 64 -6.32 -11.28 -10.62
CA TRP A 64 -7.67 -10.73 -10.87
C TRP A 64 -7.73 -9.64 -11.94
N PHE A 65 -6.60 -9.02 -12.32
CA PHE A 65 -6.60 -7.82 -13.16
C PHE A 65 -5.59 -7.84 -14.31
N VAL A 66 -4.58 -8.72 -14.27
CA VAL A 66 -3.65 -9.01 -15.37
C VAL A 66 -4.06 -10.31 -16.05
#